data_AF-A0AAV4ZDX7-F1
#
_entry.id   AF-A0AAV4ZDX7-F1
#
_cell.length_a   1.000
_cell.length_b   1.000
_cell.length_c   1.000
_cell.angle_alpha   90.00
_cell.angle_beta   90.00
_cell.angle_gamma   90.00
#
_symmetry.space_group_name_H-M   'P 1'
#
loop_
_entity.id
_entity.type
_entity.pdbx_description
1 polymer ?
#
loop_
_entity_poly.entity_id
_entity_poly.type
_entity_poly.pdbx_seq_one_letter_code
_entity_poly.pdbx_strand_id
1 'polypeptide(L)'
;MRLKPVLTLCLAAGLLAPTLAQAQIRNAPPPRALEFAAYIFAAANVCGYQIGVEQFDALLQKQNVSAADVGPRGPFGNKVQTIFALMSNQMQLNREQACLAVAGEYGPEGNVVKNVLLPMGTASPPAEATPPAEPKPAQ
;
A
#
# COMPACT_ATOMS: atom_id res chain seq x y z
N MET A 1 66.39 16.56 -5.30
CA MET A 1 65.00 16.09 -5.24
C MET A 1 64.83 14.88 -6.14
N ARG A 2 64.63 13.68 -5.60
CA ARG A 2 64.09 12.52 -6.33
C ARG A 2 63.11 11.78 -5.42
N LEU A 3 61.85 11.79 -5.84
CA LEU A 3 60.69 11.26 -5.12
C LEU A 3 60.67 9.72 -5.25
N LYS A 4 60.45 9.03 -4.13
CA LYS A 4 60.28 7.57 -4.03
C LYS A 4 58.95 7.14 -4.67
N PRO A 5 58.87 5.98 -5.36
CA PRO A 5 57.59 5.35 -5.67
C PRO A 5 57.21 4.42 -4.50
N VAL A 6 56.22 4.80 -3.72
CA VAL A 6 55.53 3.88 -2.81
C VAL A 6 54.20 3.58 -3.46
N LEU A 7 54.16 2.48 -4.20
CA LEU A 7 52.96 1.97 -4.85
C LEU A 7 52.59 0.66 -4.15
N THR A 8 51.29 0.57 -3.84
CA THR A 8 50.52 -0.68 -3.71
C THR A 8 50.73 -1.53 -2.46
N LEU A 9 49.86 -1.34 -1.46
CA LEU A 9 49.12 -2.46 -0.85
C LEU A 9 47.96 -1.97 0.04
N CYS A 10 46.76 -1.84 -0.53
CA CYS A 10 45.51 -1.76 0.25
C CYS A 10 44.41 -2.48 -0.53
N LEU A 11 44.41 -3.81 -0.50
CA LEU A 11 43.32 -4.65 -1.01
C LEU A 11 43.00 -5.74 0.03
N ALA A 12 42.16 -5.40 1.01
CA ALA A 12 41.41 -6.29 1.90
C ALA A 12 40.74 -5.39 2.96
N ALA A 13 39.48 -5.48 3.34
CA ALA A 13 38.43 -6.42 3.06
C ALA A 13 37.10 -5.67 3.25
N GLY A 14 36.27 -5.63 2.20
CA GLY A 14 34.93 -5.06 2.24
C GLY A 14 33.93 -6.12 1.79
N LEU A 15 33.83 -7.23 2.52
CA LEU A 15 32.90 -8.33 2.22
C LEU A 15 32.20 -8.80 3.50
N LEU A 16 31.43 -7.91 4.12
CA LEU A 16 30.45 -8.28 5.14
C LEU A 16 29.19 -7.44 5.01
N ALA A 17 28.38 -7.70 3.98
CA ALA A 17 26.92 -7.57 4.02
C ALA A 17 26.35 -8.09 2.68
N PRO A 18 25.66 -9.24 2.69
CA PRO A 18 24.26 -9.18 2.30
C PRO A 18 23.41 -10.24 3.02
N THR A 19 22.82 -9.93 4.17
CA THR A 19 21.86 -10.87 4.82
C THR A 19 20.42 -10.35 4.86
N LEU A 20 20.15 -9.10 4.48
CA LEU A 20 18.78 -8.55 4.50
C LEU A 20 17.96 -8.87 3.24
N ALA A 21 18.60 -9.12 2.09
CA ALA A 21 17.89 -9.32 0.83
C ALA A 21 17.25 -10.72 0.68
N GLN A 22 17.76 -11.74 1.38
CA GLN A 22 17.28 -13.13 1.22
C GLN A 22 16.03 -13.44 2.05
N ALA A 23 15.72 -12.65 3.08
CA ALA A 23 14.48 -12.80 3.86
C ALA A 23 13.23 -12.42 3.06
N GLN A 24 13.38 -11.58 2.03
CA GLN A 24 12.26 -11.09 1.22
C GLN A 24 11.83 -12.06 0.12
N ILE A 25 12.64 -13.09 -0.22
CA ILE A 25 12.38 -13.95 -1.38
C ILE A 25 11.48 -15.15 -1.04
N ARG A 26 11.40 -15.56 0.24
CA ARG A 26 10.62 -16.75 0.65
C ARG A 26 9.13 -16.50 0.89
N ASN A 27 8.73 -15.27 1.23
CA ASN A 27 7.34 -14.88 1.50
C ASN A 27 6.96 -13.56 0.79
N ALA A 28 7.61 -13.25 -0.34
CA ALA A 28 7.18 -12.11 -1.14
C ALA A 28 5.73 -12.32 -1.57
N PRO A 29 4.84 -11.33 -1.38
CA PRO A 29 3.51 -11.31 -1.93
C PRO A 29 3.55 -11.68 -3.41
N PRO A 30 2.56 -12.45 -3.89
CA PRO A 30 2.42 -12.62 -5.32
C PRO A 30 2.24 -11.23 -5.96
N PRO A 31 2.79 -10.99 -7.17
CA PRO A 31 2.67 -9.70 -7.85
C PRO A 31 1.20 -9.24 -7.94
N ARG A 32 0.28 -10.19 -8.11
CA ARG A 32 -1.17 -9.93 -8.09
C ARG A 32 -1.71 -9.30 -6.81
N ALA A 33 -1.18 -9.63 -5.63
CA ALA A 33 -1.65 -9.02 -4.38
C ALA A 33 -1.26 -7.54 -4.33
N LEU A 34 -0.05 -7.21 -4.78
CA LEU A 34 0.45 -5.83 -4.81
C LEU A 34 -0.25 -5.01 -5.89
N GLU A 35 -0.49 -5.61 -7.06
CA GLU A 35 -1.28 -5.02 -8.15
C GLU A 35 -2.71 -4.78 -7.72
N PHE A 36 -3.35 -5.74 -7.05
CA PHE A 36 -4.69 -5.59 -6.50
C PHE A 36 -4.75 -4.46 -5.46
N ALA A 37 -3.82 -4.44 -4.50
CA ALA A 37 -3.74 -3.37 -3.51
C ALA A 37 -3.59 -2.00 -4.18
N ALA A 38 -2.64 -1.88 -5.11
CA ALA A 38 -2.40 -0.66 -5.86
C ALA A 38 -3.63 -0.21 -6.67
N TYR A 39 -4.36 -1.15 -7.27
CA TYR A 39 -5.57 -0.90 -8.04
C TYR A 39 -6.70 -0.33 -7.17
N ILE A 40 -6.95 -0.94 -6.01
CA ILE A 40 -7.95 -0.44 -5.05
C ILE A 40 -7.56 0.93 -4.49
N PHE A 41 -6.28 1.15 -4.17
CA PHE A 41 -5.79 2.46 -3.74
C PHE A 41 -5.94 3.52 -4.84
N ALA A 42 -5.65 3.17 -6.10
CA ALA A 42 -5.80 4.07 -7.25
C ALA A 42 -7.27 4.44 -7.43
N ALA A 43 -8.18 3.46 -7.41
CA ALA A 43 -9.61 3.71 -7.53
C ALA A 43 -10.15 4.58 -6.39
N ALA A 44 -9.77 4.29 -5.14
CA ALA A 44 -10.16 5.10 -3.99
C ALA A 44 -9.70 6.56 -4.16
N ASN A 45 -8.47 6.77 -4.64
CA ASN A 45 -7.91 8.10 -4.85
C ASN A 45 -8.55 8.86 -6.03
N VAL A 46 -8.73 8.21 -7.18
CA VAL A 46 -9.20 8.85 -8.43
C VAL A 46 -10.72 9.02 -8.46
N CYS A 47 -11.45 8.01 -7.99
CA CYS A 47 -12.90 7.97 -8.02
C CYS A 47 -13.54 8.51 -6.73
N GLY A 48 -12.76 8.68 -5.66
CA GLY A 48 -13.27 9.13 -4.37
C GLY A 48 -14.10 8.05 -3.68
N TYR A 49 -13.65 6.79 -3.70
CA TYR A 49 -14.27 5.72 -2.92
C TYR A 49 -13.57 5.53 -1.58
N GLN A 50 -14.33 5.04 -0.61
CA GLN A 50 -13.79 4.59 0.66
C GLN A 50 -13.50 3.09 0.61
N ILE A 51 -12.34 2.68 1.12
CA ILE A 51 -11.96 1.26 1.11
C ILE A 51 -12.64 0.56 2.29
N GLY A 52 -13.43 -0.47 2.01
CA GLY A 52 -13.96 -1.38 3.01
C GLY A 52 -12.84 -2.24 3.58
N VAL A 53 -12.21 -1.77 4.67
CA VAL A 53 -10.97 -2.35 5.22
C VAL A 53 -11.09 -3.83 5.51
N GLU A 54 -12.22 -4.29 6.05
CA GLU A 54 -12.45 -5.71 6.36
C GLU A 54 -12.40 -6.58 5.11
N GLN A 55 -13.08 -6.17 4.04
CA GLN A 55 -13.17 -6.99 2.82
C GLN A 55 -11.90 -6.90 2.00
N PHE A 56 -11.27 -5.74 2.00
CA PHE A 56 -9.96 -5.56 1.42
C PHE A 56 -8.90 -6.46 2.09
N ASP A 57 -8.84 -6.44 3.42
CA ASP A 57 -7.86 -7.25 4.16
C ASP A 57 -8.15 -8.76 4.01
N ALA A 58 -9.42 -9.18 4.06
CA ALA A 58 -9.80 -10.57 3.83
C ALA A 58 -9.33 -11.12 2.46
N LEU A 59 -9.28 -10.28 1.41
CA LEU A 59 -8.78 -10.68 0.10
C LEU A 59 -7.26 -10.73 0.01
N LEU A 60 -6.57 -9.84 0.70
CA LEU A 60 -5.12 -9.87 0.81
C LEU A 60 -4.66 -11.09 1.60
N GLN A 61 -5.37 -11.43 2.68
CA GLN A 61 -5.05 -12.58 3.52
C GLN A 61 -5.14 -13.91 2.75
N LYS A 62 -6.06 -14.04 1.78
CA LYS A 62 -6.10 -15.21 0.87
C LYS A 62 -4.81 -15.39 0.06
N GLN A 63 -4.02 -14.34 -0.08
CA GLN A 63 -2.74 -14.31 -0.78
C GLN A 63 -1.54 -14.27 0.20
N ASN A 64 -1.78 -14.49 1.50
CA ASN A 64 -0.81 -14.41 2.59
C ASN A 64 -0.19 -13.01 2.75
N VAL A 65 -1.00 -11.97 2.56
CA VAL A 65 -0.59 -10.55 2.68
C VAL A 65 -1.56 -9.84 3.61
N SER A 66 -1.09 -8.90 4.42
CA SER A 66 -1.96 -8.02 5.20
C SER A 66 -2.02 -6.61 4.59
N ALA A 67 -3.08 -5.86 4.91
CA ALA A 67 -3.17 -4.44 4.57
C ALA A 67 -1.98 -3.62 5.11
N ALA A 68 -1.40 -4.01 6.25
CA ALA A 68 -0.22 -3.37 6.83
C ALA A 68 1.04 -3.56 5.95
N ASP A 69 1.13 -4.66 5.21
CA ASP A 69 2.29 -4.98 4.38
C ASP A 69 2.34 -4.15 3.08
N VAL A 70 1.16 -3.81 2.55
CA VAL A 70 0.97 -3.07 1.30
C VAL A 70 0.72 -1.57 1.51
N GLY A 71 0.51 -1.16 2.76
CA GLY A 71 0.36 0.25 3.11
C GLY A 71 1.63 1.07 2.88
N PRO A 72 1.56 2.41 2.93
CA PRO A 72 2.69 3.29 2.63
C PRO A 72 3.94 3.05 3.49
N ARG A 73 3.76 2.57 4.72
CA ARG A 73 4.84 2.24 5.66
C ARG A 73 5.19 0.75 5.70
N GLY A 74 4.47 -0.07 4.94
CA GLY A 74 4.67 -1.51 4.91
C GLY A 74 5.92 -1.93 4.11
N PRO A 75 6.41 -3.17 4.30
CA PRO A 75 7.53 -3.75 3.56
C PRO A 75 7.39 -3.66 2.03
N PHE A 76 6.17 -3.66 1.48
CA PHE A 76 5.91 -3.58 0.03
C PHE A 76 5.39 -2.22 -0.41
N GLY A 77 5.29 -1.24 0.50
CA GLY A 77 4.72 0.08 0.25
C GLY A 77 5.32 0.80 -0.95
N ASN A 78 6.65 0.77 -1.12
CA ASN A 78 7.33 1.39 -2.27
C ASN A 78 6.94 0.76 -3.62
N LYS A 79 6.80 -0.57 -3.65
CA LYS A 79 6.40 -1.30 -4.86
C LYS A 79 4.94 -1.02 -5.20
N VAL A 80 4.08 -1.03 -4.19
CA VAL A 80 2.66 -0.69 -4.34
C VAL A 80 2.50 0.75 -4.79
N GLN A 81 3.23 1.71 -4.21
CA GLN A 81 3.20 3.12 -4.63
C GLN A 81 3.60 3.31 -6.09
N THR A 82 4.61 2.57 -6.56
CA THR A 82 5.04 2.63 -7.96
C THR A 82 3.93 2.15 -8.90
N ILE A 83 3.30 1.01 -8.58
CA ILE A 83 2.19 0.46 -9.38
C ILE A 83 0.96 1.37 -9.29
N PHE A 84 0.67 1.88 -8.09
CA PHE A 84 -0.42 2.81 -7.81
C PHE A 84 -0.29 4.08 -8.67
N ALA A 85 0.90 4.67 -8.76
CA ALA A 85 1.11 5.86 -9.57
C ALA A 85 0.81 5.59 -11.05
N LEU A 86 1.31 4.47 -11.58
CA LEU A 86 1.04 4.06 -12.96
C LEU A 86 -0.48 3.84 -13.20
N MET A 87 -1.15 3.08 -12.32
CA MET A 87 -2.57 2.79 -12.44
C MET A 87 -3.43 4.05 -12.28
N SER A 88 -3.08 4.93 -11.34
CA SER A 88 -3.81 6.18 -11.10
C SER A 88 -3.74 7.09 -12.31
N ASN A 89 -2.57 7.21 -12.95
CA ASN A 89 -2.44 7.97 -14.19
C ASN A 89 -3.33 7.40 -15.30
N GLN A 90 -3.35 6.07 -15.48
CA GLN A 90 -4.20 5.42 -16.48
C GLN A 90 -5.70 5.59 -16.18
N MET A 91 -6.08 5.48 -14.91
CA MET A 91 -7.46 5.73 -14.48
C MET A 91 -7.85 7.19 -14.70
N GLN A 92 -6.98 8.16 -14.40
CA GLN A 92 -7.29 9.58 -14.62
C GLN A 92 -7.54 9.90 -16.10
N LEU A 93 -6.78 9.27 -17.02
CA LEU A 93 -7.00 9.44 -18.45
C LEU A 93 -8.37 8.92 -18.92
N ASN A 94 -8.92 7.90 -18.25
CA ASN A 94 -10.20 7.27 -18.58
C ASN A 94 -11.15 7.28 -17.39
N ARG A 95 -11.19 8.39 -16.64
CA ARG A 95 -11.77 8.44 -15.29
C ARG A 95 -13.17 7.87 -15.21
N GLU A 96 -14.07 8.31 -16.09
CA GLU A 96 -15.48 7.88 -16.08
C GLU A 96 -15.61 6.37 -16.31
N GLN A 97 -14.95 5.83 -17.34
CA GLN A 97 -14.99 4.41 -17.63
C GLN A 97 -14.34 3.57 -16.52
N ALA A 98 -13.19 4.02 -16.01
CA ALA A 98 -12.48 3.35 -14.94
C ALA A 98 -13.32 3.29 -13.66
N CYS A 99 -13.92 4.40 -13.24
CA CYS A 99 -14.73 4.43 -12.03
C CYS A 99 -16.00 3.56 -12.14
N LEU A 100 -16.66 3.55 -13.31
CA LEU A 100 -17.81 2.68 -13.56
C LEU A 100 -17.43 1.20 -13.52
N ALA A 101 -16.33 0.82 -14.19
CA ALA A 101 -15.84 -0.56 -14.20
C ALA A 101 -15.48 -1.02 -12.78
N VAL A 102 -14.69 -0.22 -12.06
CA VAL A 102 -14.26 -0.53 -10.70
C VAL A 102 -15.45 -0.67 -9.75
N ALA A 103 -16.44 0.23 -9.82
CA ALA A 103 -17.64 0.13 -9.00
C ALA A 103 -18.46 -1.12 -9.33
N GLY A 104 -18.52 -1.52 -10.59
CA GLY A 104 -19.16 -2.77 -11.03
C GLY A 104 -18.42 -4.03 -10.62
N GLU A 105 -17.12 -3.97 -10.36
CA GLU A 105 -16.31 -5.10 -9.92
C GLU A 105 -16.21 -5.23 -8.39
N TYR A 106 -16.01 -4.10 -7.72
CA TYR A 106 -15.61 -4.02 -6.30
C TYR A 106 -16.53 -3.20 -5.41
N GLY A 107 -17.56 -2.58 -6.00
CA GLY A 107 -18.56 -1.80 -5.28
C GLY A 107 -19.53 -2.65 -4.46
N PRO A 108 -20.60 -2.04 -3.91
CA PRO A 108 -21.65 -2.77 -3.19
C PRO A 108 -22.33 -3.85 -4.06
N GLU A 109 -22.54 -3.52 -5.32
CA GLU A 109 -23.07 -4.41 -6.37
C GLU A 109 -21.94 -5.10 -7.17
N GLY A 110 -20.73 -5.19 -6.61
CA GLY A 110 -19.56 -5.72 -7.28
C GLY A 110 -19.71 -7.18 -7.71
N ASN A 111 -19.31 -7.48 -8.94
CA ASN A 111 -19.36 -8.83 -9.52
C ASN A 111 -18.16 -9.71 -9.14
N VAL A 112 -17.04 -9.11 -8.73
CA VAL A 112 -15.82 -9.85 -8.34
C VAL A 112 -15.80 -10.04 -6.83
N VAL A 113 -15.84 -8.94 -6.08
CA VAL A 113 -15.98 -8.96 -4.62
C VAL A 113 -16.76 -7.75 -4.17
N LYS A 114 -17.80 -7.96 -3.36
CA LYS A 114 -18.67 -6.89 -2.89
C LYS A 114 -18.03 -6.08 -1.76
N ASN A 115 -18.35 -4.79 -1.70
CA ASN A 115 -18.05 -3.88 -0.59
C ASN A 115 -16.55 -3.65 -0.31
N VAL A 116 -15.68 -3.88 -1.29
CA VAL A 116 -14.26 -3.48 -1.18
C VAL A 116 -14.14 -1.98 -1.38
N LEU A 117 -14.95 -1.41 -2.27
CA LEU A 117 -15.07 0.03 -2.51
C LEU A 117 -16.48 0.49 -2.15
N LEU A 118 -16.54 1.41 -1.21
CA LEU A 118 -17.76 1.97 -0.65
C LEU A 118 -17.93 3.40 -1.14
N PRO A 119 -19.15 3.81 -1.52
CA PRO A 119 -19.44 5.22 -1.76
C PRO A 119 -19.11 6.06 -0.51
N MET A 120 -18.53 7.25 -0.70
CA MET A 120 -18.29 8.15 0.43
C MET A 120 -19.59 8.42 1.20
N GLY A 121 -19.54 8.26 2.53
CA GLY A 121 -20.69 8.40 3.42
C GLY A 121 -21.41 7.10 3.80
N THR A 122 -20.96 5.94 3.30
CA THR A 122 -21.49 4.62 3.73
C THR A 122 -20.62 3.88 4.72
N ALA A 123 -19.38 4.30 4.96
CA ALA A 123 -18.65 3.80 6.11
C ALA A 123 -19.19 4.46 7.37
N SER A 124 -19.51 3.64 8.38
CA SER A 124 -19.65 4.11 9.75
C SER A 124 -18.48 5.04 10.09
N PRO A 125 -18.72 6.17 10.78
CA PRO A 125 -17.67 7.10 11.14
C PRO A 125 -16.56 6.33 11.87
N PRO A 126 -15.27 6.69 11.67
CA PRO A 126 -14.22 6.20 12.55
C PRO A 126 -14.69 6.48 13.98
N ALA A 127 -14.68 5.44 14.83
CA ALA A 127 -15.15 5.53 16.21
C ALA A 127 -14.66 6.86 16.80
N GLU A 128 -15.63 7.74 17.01
CA GLU A 128 -15.41 9.09 17.51
C GLU A 128 -14.67 8.92 18.83
N ALA A 129 -13.39 9.33 18.83
CA ALA A 129 -12.63 9.39 20.06
C ALA A 129 -13.39 10.34 20.98
N THR A 130 -14.06 9.77 21.98
CA THR A 130 -14.74 10.49 23.05
C THR A 130 -13.89 11.68 23.46
N PRO A 131 -14.38 12.94 23.34
CA PRO A 131 -13.67 14.08 23.90
C PRO A 131 -13.45 13.81 25.40
N PRO A 132 -12.24 14.03 25.95
CA PRO A 132 -12.03 13.99 27.38
C PRO A 132 -13.00 14.97 28.05
N ALA A 133 -13.84 14.48 28.95
CA ALA A 133 -14.75 15.31 29.73
C ALA A 133 -13.95 16.41 30.45
N GLU A 134 -14.28 17.67 30.15
CA GLU A 134 -13.79 18.81 30.92
C GLU A 134 -14.12 18.63 32.41
N PRO A 135 -13.16 18.82 33.33
CA PRO A 135 -13.47 18.82 34.75
C PRO A 135 -14.23 20.09 35.10
N LYS A 136 -15.48 19.92 35.53
CA LYS A 136 -16.34 20.97 36.09
C LYS A 136 -15.62 21.65 37.27
N PRO A 137 -15.52 23.00 37.34
CA PRO A 137 -14.98 23.68 38.52
C PRO A 137 -15.92 23.47 39.70
N ALA A 138 -15.38 22.99 40.82
CA ALA A 138 -16.07 23.00 42.10
C ALA A 138 -16.21 24.44 42.60
N GLN A 139 -17.45 24.85 42.88
CA GLN A 139 -17.76 25.92 43.82
C GLN A 139 -18.03 25.28 45.19
#